data_AF-A0A9E4QHU9-F1
#
_entry.id   AF-A0A9E4QHU9-F1
#
_cell.length_a   1.000
_cell.length_b   1.000
_cell.length_c   1.000
_cell.angle_alpha   90.00
_cell.angle_beta   90.00
_cell.angle_gamma   90.00
#
_symmetry.space_group_name_H-M   'P 1'
#
loop_
_entity.id
_entity.type
_entity.pdbx_description
1 polymer ?
#
loop_
_entity_poly.entity_id
_entity_poly.type
_entity_poly.pdbx_seq_one_letter_code
_entity_poly.pdbx_strand_id
1 'polypeptide(L)'
;MAVKKAQAKASVNGTVSDRDKSLELALAQIEKAFGRGAVMRLGESGAIGKIKSIPTGSLALDLALGVGGLPRGRIIEIFGSESAGKSTLALSVIAEAQAAGGLAAFIDVEHAMDPGYARVMGVDIDKLLISQPDSAEQALEITEYLIRSGALDIVVIDSVAALVPLAELEGDMGDMQIGLQARLMSKALRKLTGIIHKTDTVCIFINQLREKVGVVFGSPEVTPGGRALKFYSSVRIDLRRVEAIKVGQEIIGNRVRARVVKNKVAPPFRKAEIEILFKSGISKEGSLIDLGTESGIIKKSGSFYSYGDTRLGQGREATRQFLEANIDIRDQIEARIRSGEEEAAAPVGAPPHGEAPAGGAPEGGASQAPAPN
;
A
#
# COMPACT_ATOMS: atom_id res chain seq x y z
N MET A 1 -1.25 -47.04 -41.74
CA MET A 1 0.16 -47.49 -41.77
C MET A 1 1.00 -46.54 -40.91
N ALA A 2 1.72 -47.13 -39.96
CA ALA A 2 2.84 -46.66 -39.14
C ALA A 2 3.14 -45.15 -38.97
N VAL A 3 2.89 -44.68 -37.74
CA VAL A 3 3.61 -43.58 -37.08
C VAL A 3 5.09 -43.95 -36.97
N LYS A 4 6.00 -43.25 -37.66
CA LYS A 4 7.45 -43.37 -37.45
C LYS A 4 7.91 -42.30 -36.46
N LYS A 5 8.14 -42.76 -35.23
CA LYS A 5 8.74 -42.06 -34.09
C LYS A 5 10.19 -41.71 -34.44
N ALA A 6 10.50 -40.44 -34.67
CA ALA A 6 11.88 -39.96 -34.68
C ALA A 6 12.24 -39.49 -33.27
N GLN A 7 12.73 -40.41 -32.44
CA GLN A 7 13.40 -40.06 -31.19
C GLN A 7 14.80 -39.55 -31.52
N ALA A 8 14.97 -38.24 -31.56
CA ALA A 8 16.29 -37.62 -31.51
C ALA A 8 16.82 -37.73 -30.07
N LYS A 9 17.74 -38.67 -29.85
CA LYS A 9 18.57 -38.70 -28.63
C LYS A 9 19.44 -37.44 -28.62
N ALA A 10 19.11 -36.47 -27.77
CA ALA A 10 20.01 -35.36 -27.48
C ALA A 10 21.21 -35.90 -26.69
N SER A 11 22.36 -35.99 -27.35
CA SER A 11 23.64 -36.25 -26.70
C SER A 11 24.04 -35.01 -25.89
N VAL A 12 23.91 -35.08 -24.56
CA VAL A 12 24.29 -34.01 -23.63
C VAL A 12 25.81 -34.01 -23.41
N ASN A 13 26.61 -33.88 -24.48
CA ASN A 13 28.06 -33.71 -24.41
C ASN A 13 28.53 -32.55 -25.31
N GLY A 14 27.80 -31.43 -25.29
CA GLY A 14 28.26 -30.16 -25.86
C GLY A 14 29.19 -29.45 -24.89
N THR A 15 30.31 -28.94 -25.40
CA THR A 15 31.17 -28.01 -24.66
C THR A 15 30.35 -26.77 -24.25
N VAL A 16 30.79 -26.01 -23.24
CA VAL A 16 30.05 -24.81 -22.78
C VAL A 16 29.71 -23.86 -23.95
N SER A 17 30.62 -23.74 -24.93
CA SER A 17 30.44 -22.95 -26.15
C SER A 17 29.29 -23.44 -27.06
N ASP A 18 29.04 -24.75 -27.15
CA ASP A 18 27.97 -25.30 -28.00
C ASP A 18 26.58 -25.09 -27.38
N ARG A 19 26.51 -25.07 -26.03
CA ARG A 19 25.30 -24.75 -25.28
C ARG A 19 24.93 -23.28 -25.44
N ASP A 20 25.92 -22.39 -25.38
CA ASP A 20 25.70 -20.95 -25.53
C ASP A 20 25.24 -20.58 -26.95
N LYS A 21 25.85 -21.16 -27.98
CA LYS A 21 25.40 -20.98 -29.38
C LYS A 21 23.98 -21.51 -29.61
N SER A 22 23.67 -22.69 -29.07
CA SER A 22 22.33 -23.27 -29.18
C SER A 22 21.28 -22.41 -28.46
N LEU A 23 21.65 -21.84 -27.31
CA LEU A 23 20.82 -20.90 -26.58
C LEU A 23 20.60 -19.62 -27.40
N GLU A 24 21.64 -18.99 -27.94
CA GLU A 24 21.51 -17.77 -28.75
C GLU A 24 20.61 -17.96 -29.98
N LEU A 25 20.74 -19.10 -30.67
CA LEU A 25 19.86 -19.44 -31.79
C LEU A 25 18.41 -19.59 -31.34
N ALA A 26 18.16 -20.22 -30.19
CA ALA A 26 16.82 -20.33 -29.63
C ALA A 26 16.25 -18.96 -29.22
N LEU A 27 17.06 -18.10 -28.59
CA LEU A 27 16.68 -16.73 -28.24
C LEU A 27 16.29 -15.92 -29.49
N ALA A 28 17.10 -15.98 -30.55
CA ALA A 28 16.84 -15.30 -31.81
C ALA A 28 15.57 -15.83 -32.52
N GLN A 29 15.32 -17.13 -32.46
CA GLN A 29 14.08 -17.73 -32.99
C GLN A 29 12.86 -17.26 -32.21
N ILE A 30 12.94 -17.19 -30.88
CA ILE A 30 11.86 -16.69 -30.02
C ILE A 30 11.58 -15.22 -30.33
N GLU A 31 12.61 -14.38 -30.43
CA GLU A 31 12.46 -12.95 -30.74
C GLU A 31 11.86 -12.74 -32.13
N LYS A 32 12.27 -13.55 -33.13
CA LYS A 32 11.70 -13.50 -34.48
C LYS A 32 10.23 -13.92 -34.53
N ALA A 33 9.85 -14.92 -33.74
CA ALA A 33 8.48 -15.47 -33.73
C ALA A 33 7.50 -14.64 -32.89
N PHE A 34 7.96 -14.07 -31.77
CA PHE A 34 7.10 -13.44 -30.76
C PHE A 34 7.39 -11.95 -30.52
N GLY A 35 8.39 -11.39 -31.20
CA GLY A 35 8.77 -9.98 -31.15
C GLY A 35 9.90 -9.67 -30.17
N ARG A 36 10.43 -8.45 -30.29
CA ARG A 36 11.46 -7.89 -29.39
C ARG A 36 10.99 -7.94 -27.93
N GLY A 37 11.85 -8.44 -27.05
CA GLY A 37 11.57 -8.55 -25.61
C GLY A 37 10.70 -9.75 -25.21
N ALA A 38 10.36 -10.66 -26.13
CA ALA A 38 9.63 -11.89 -25.80
C ALA A 38 10.39 -12.80 -24.81
N VAL A 39 11.73 -12.74 -24.86
CA VAL A 39 12.62 -13.41 -23.91
C VAL A 39 13.88 -12.55 -23.76
N MET A 40 14.28 -12.30 -22.53
CA MET A 40 15.45 -11.49 -22.19
C MET A 40 16.12 -12.07 -20.95
N ARG A 41 17.43 -11.85 -20.79
CA ARG A 41 18.06 -12.15 -19.49
C ARG A 41 17.52 -11.16 -18.47
N LEU A 42 17.17 -11.66 -17.29
CA LEU A 42 16.62 -10.83 -16.21
C LEU A 42 17.54 -9.64 -15.85
N GLY A 43 18.86 -9.85 -15.97
CA GLY A 43 19.93 -8.86 -15.79
C GLY A 43 19.98 -7.72 -16.81
N GLU A 44 19.55 -7.99 -18.04
CA GLU A 44 19.64 -7.07 -19.19
C GLU A 44 18.36 -6.24 -19.34
N SER A 45 17.25 -6.74 -18.81
CA SER A 45 16.07 -5.93 -18.59
C SER A 45 16.43 -4.81 -17.63
N GLY A 46 16.35 -3.55 -18.06
CA GLY A 46 16.34 -2.38 -17.15
C GLY A 46 15.26 -2.46 -16.03
N ALA A 47 14.46 -3.54 -16.02
CA ALA A 47 13.53 -3.99 -15.00
C ALA A 47 14.16 -4.44 -13.66
N ILE A 48 15.48 -4.47 -13.50
CA ILE A 48 16.12 -4.49 -12.16
C ILE A 48 16.11 -3.06 -11.53
N GLY A 49 15.50 -2.07 -12.18
CA GLY A 49 15.21 -0.78 -11.58
C GLY A 49 14.26 -0.87 -10.37
N LYS A 50 14.31 0.14 -9.50
CA LYS A 50 13.31 0.31 -8.41
C LYS A 50 11.90 0.17 -9.00
N ILE A 51 11.09 -0.69 -8.40
CA ILE A 51 9.68 -0.88 -8.77
C ILE A 51 8.98 0.47 -8.66
N LYS A 52 8.48 1.00 -9.79
CA LYS A 52 7.74 2.26 -9.79
C LYS A 52 6.45 2.09 -8.99
N SER A 53 6.07 3.11 -8.22
CA SER A 53 4.88 3.11 -7.38
C SER A 53 4.13 4.44 -7.47
N ILE A 54 2.87 4.43 -7.00
CA ILE A 54 2.07 5.62 -6.72
C ILE A 54 1.92 5.72 -5.19
N PRO A 55 2.29 6.86 -4.57
CA PRO A 55 2.10 7.06 -3.14
C PRO A 55 0.65 6.84 -2.70
N THR A 56 0.44 6.37 -1.48
CA THR A 56 -0.90 6.11 -0.95
C THR A 56 -1.55 7.32 -0.29
N GLY A 57 -0.81 8.43 -0.16
CA GLY A 57 -1.19 9.58 0.65
C GLY A 57 -0.90 9.38 2.16
N SER A 58 -0.49 8.18 2.59
CA SER A 58 -0.01 7.92 3.94
C SER A 58 1.45 7.45 3.91
N LEU A 59 2.35 8.25 4.48
CA LEU A 59 3.76 7.88 4.60
C LEU A 59 3.94 6.56 5.35
N ALA A 60 3.16 6.33 6.41
CA ALA A 60 3.21 5.09 7.18
C ALA A 60 2.86 3.88 6.32
N LEU A 61 1.83 3.98 5.47
CA LEU A 61 1.46 2.89 4.57
C LEU A 61 2.49 2.70 3.45
N ASP A 62 3.04 3.78 2.90
CA ASP A 62 4.09 3.72 1.87
C ASP A 62 5.35 2.99 2.37
N LEU A 63 5.76 3.24 3.62
CA LEU A 63 6.86 2.53 4.28
C LEU A 63 6.50 1.07 4.57
N ALA A 64 5.26 0.79 4.99
CA ALA A 64 4.78 -0.57 5.20
C ALA A 64 4.71 -1.38 3.90
N LEU A 65 4.46 -0.73 2.76
CA LEU A 65 4.49 -1.35 1.43
C LEU A 65 5.91 -1.65 0.93
N GLY A 66 6.92 -0.94 1.45
CA GLY A 66 8.35 -1.19 1.21
C GLY A 66 8.89 -0.74 -0.14
N VAL A 67 8.01 -0.34 -1.07
CA VAL A 67 8.37 0.26 -2.37
C VAL A 67 7.94 1.73 -2.47
N GLY A 68 7.46 2.33 -1.37
CA GLY A 68 7.04 3.74 -1.32
C GLY A 68 5.67 4.00 -1.95
N GLY A 69 4.77 3.01 -1.99
CA GLY A 69 3.41 3.16 -2.51
C GLY A 69 2.87 1.90 -3.20
N LEU A 70 1.79 2.04 -3.94
CA LEU A 70 1.19 0.95 -4.73
C LEU A 70 2.00 0.71 -6.01
N PRO A 71 2.46 -0.52 -6.29
CA PRO A 71 3.31 -0.81 -7.44
C PRO A 71 2.54 -0.67 -8.76
N ARG A 72 3.14 0.06 -9.71
CA ARG A 72 2.63 0.23 -11.08
C ARG A 72 2.60 -1.08 -11.86
N GLY A 73 1.65 -1.17 -12.78
CA GLY A 73 1.42 -2.35 -13.61
C GLY A 73 0.94 -3.58 -12.82
N ARG A 74 0.26 -3.36 -11.68
CA ARG A 74 -0.22 -4.44 -10.80
C ARG A 74 -1.67 -4.26 -10.37
N ILE A 75 -2.28 -5.40 -10.04
CA ILE A 75 -3.58 -5.47 -9.38
C ILE A 75 -3.38 -5.35 -7.86
N ILE A 76 -4.17 -4.50 -7.22
CA ILE A 76 -4.21 -4.24 -5.79
C ILE A 76 -5.62 -4.54 -5.28
N GLU A 77 -5.75 -5.21 -4.14
CA GLU A 77 -7.05 -5.37 -3.46
C GLU A 77 -7.02 -4.60 -2.13
N ILE A 78 -7.94 -3.65 -1.97
CA ILE A 78 -8.18 -2.96 -0.71
C ILE A 78 -9.50 -3.50 -0.17
N PHE A 79 -9.46 -4.16 0.99
CA PHE A 79 -10.64 -4.77 1.59
C PHE A 79 -10.67 -4.51 3.09
N GLY A 80 -11.83 -4.71 3.72
CA GLY A 80 -11.98 -4.41 5.13
C GLY A 80 -13.42 -4.24 5.56
N SER A 81 -13.61 -3.90 6.84
CA SER A 81 -14.93 -3.64 7.40
C SER A 81 -15.62 -2.45 6.72
N GLU A 82 -16.93 -2.34 6.90
CA GLU A 82 -17.67 -1.14 6.53
C GLU A 82 -17.07 0.08 7.22
N SER A 83 -17.11 1.22 6.52
CA SER A 83 -16.59 2.51 7.02
C SER A 83 -15.13 2.51 7.47
N ALA A 84 -14.33 1.52 7.06
CA ALA A 84 -12.89 1.47 7.33
C ALA A 84 -12.05 2.41 6.45
N GLY A 85 -12.68 3.21 5.57
CA GLY A 85 -12.00 4.15 4.68
C GLY A 85 -11.39 3.51 3.42
N LYS A 86 -11.99 2.44 2.89
CA LYS A 86 -11.54 1.77 1.66
C LYS A 86 -11.56 2.73 0.45
N SER A 87 -12.72 3.33 0.19
CA SER A 87 -12.88 4.32 -0.88
C SER A 87 -12.06 5.58 -0.60
N THR A 88 -11.95 6.03 0.65
CA THR A 88 -11.06 7.13 1.04
C THR A 88 -9.60 6.86 0.66
N LEU A 89 -9.07 5.67 0.96
CA LEU A 89 -7.70 5.30 0.59
C LEU A 89 -7.53 5.26 -0.94
N ALA A 90 -8.52 4.73 -1.68
CA ALA A 90 -8.45 4.69 -3.12
C ALA A 90 -8.51 6.10 -3.76
N LEU A 91 -9.37 6.98 -3.25
CA LEU A 91 -9.44 8.39 -3.67
C LEU A 91 -8.14 9.13 -3.34
N SER A 92 -7.53 8.86 -2.18
CA SER A 92 -6.24 9.44 -1.83
C SER A 92 -5.13 9.02 -2.81
N VAL A 93 -5.10 7.75 -3.23
CA VAL A 93 -4.12 7.30 -4.25
C VAL A 93 -4.41 7.93 -5.61
N ILE A 94 -5.69 8.12 -5.97
CA ILE A 94 -6.06 8.86 -7.19
C ILE A 94 -5.53 10.30 -7.13
N ALA A 95 -5.72 10.99 -6.00
CA ALA A 95 -5.24 12.36 -5.81
C ALA A 95 -3.70 12.43 -5.96
N GLU A 96 -2.96 11.49 -5.37
CA GLU A 96 -1.50 11.41 -5.53
C GLU A 96 -1.09 11.14 -6.99
N ALA A 97 -1.82 10.28 -7.71
CA ALA A 97 -1.56 10.03 -9.13
C ALA A 97 -1.80 11.29 -9.99
N GLN A 98 -2.90 12.00 -9.76
CA GLN A 98 -3.23 13.23 -10.47
C GLN A 98 -2.28 14.37 -10.14
N ALA A 99 -1.85 14.49 -8.88
CA ALA A 99 -0.85 15.47 -8.45
C ALA A 99 0.50 15.27 -9.18
N ALA A 100 0.84 14.02 -9.53
CA ALA A 100 1.99 13.69 -10.36
C ALA A 100 1.74 13.87 -11.88
N GLY A 101 0.60 14.45 -12.28
CA GLY A 101 0.21 14.66 -13.68
C GLY A 101 -0.39 13.43 -14.37
N GLY A 102 -0.68 12.37 -13.62
CA GLY A 102 -1.26 11.13 -14.15
C GLY A 102 -2.77 11.20 -14.39
N LEU A 103 -3.28 10.24 -15.16
CA LEU A 103 -4.71 10.11 -15.44
C LEU A 103 -5.33 8.97 -14.64
N ALA A 104 -6.56 9.20 -14.16
CA ALA A 104 -7.28 8.29 -13.28
C ALA A 104 -8.67 7.96 -13.82
N ALA A 105 -9.14 6.74 -13.57
CA ALA A 105 -10.53 6.35 -13.76
C ALA A 105 -11.11 5.68 -12.51
N PHE A 106 -12.40 5.89 -12.30
CA PHE A 106 -13.17 5.31 -11.21
C PHE A 106 -14.41 4.61 -11.77
N ILE A 107 -14.50 3.31 -11.55
CA ILE A 107 -15.63 2.46 -11.92
C ILE A 107 -16.50 2.31 -10.67
N ASP A 108 -17.53 3.14 -10.57
CA ASP A 108 -18.45 3.24 -9.44
C ASP A 108 -19.63 2.29 -9.67
N VAL A 109 -19.44 1.04 -9.27
CA VAL A 109 -20.45 -0.02 -9.32
C VAL A 109 -21.39 0.06 -8.11
N GLU A 110 -20.94 0.66 -7.00
CA GLU A 110 -21.80 0.90 -5.82
C GLU A 110 -22.71 2.12 -5.99
N HIS A 111 -22.53 2.93 -7.05
CA HIS A 111 -23.24 4.21 -7.27
C HIS A 111 -23.19 5.13 -6.05
N ALA A 112 -22.06 5.11 -5.34
CA ALA A 112 -21.90 5.72 -4.02
C ALA A 112 -20.78 6.77 -3.97
N MET A 113 -20.14 7.07 -5.10
CA MET A 113 -19.11 8.10 -5.12
C MET A 113 -19.71 9.50 -4.88
N ASP A 114 -19.19 10.21 -3.88
CA ASP A 114 -19.48 11.62 -3.62
C ASP A 114 -18.38 12.51 -4.25
N PRO A 115 -18.68 13.28 -5.31
CA PRO A 115 -17.73 14.19 -5.94
C PRO A 115 -17.23 15.30 -5.02
N GLY A 116 -18.07 15.76 -4.08
CA GLY A 116 -17.72 16.77 -3.09
C GLY A 116 -16.65 16.25 -2.14
N TYR A 117 -16.86 15.05 -1.60
CA TYR A 117 -15.87 14.38 -0.77
C TYR A 117 -14.57 14.07 -1.53
N ALA A 118 -14.66 13.58 -2.78
CA ALA A 118 -13.48 13.33 -3.61
C ALA A 118 -12.65 14.61 -3.84
N ARG A 119 -13.30 15.75 -4.07
CA ARG A 119 -12.62 17.05 -4.19
C ARG A 119 -11.90 17.44 -2.89
N VAL A 120 -12.52 17.19 -1.74
CA VAL A 120 -11.89 17.40 -0.42
C VAL A 120 -10.66 16.50 -0.24
N MET A 121 -10.65 15.30 -0.83
CA MET A 121 -9.47 14.41 -0.84
C MET A 121 -8.35 14.88 -1.80
N GLY A 122 -8.54 16.00 -2.51
CA GLY A 122 -7.56 16.51 -3.47
C GLY A 122 -7.68 15.90 -4.88
N VAL A 123 -8.77 15.20 -5.18
CA VAL A 123 -9.02 14.65 -6.52
C VAL A 123 -9.44 15.77 -7.47
N ASP A 124 -8.79 15.86 -8.62
CA ASP A 124 -9.20 16.71 -9.74
C ASP A 124 -10.40 16.05 -10.45
N ILE A 125 -11.60 16.43 -10.01
CA ILE A 125 -12.88 15.89 -10.49
C ILE A 125 -13.07 16.15 -11.98
N ASP A 126 -12.57 17.28 -12.50
CA ASP A 126 -12.81 17.67 -13.89
C ASP A 126 -12.00 16.79 -14.86
N LYS A 127 -10.94 16.14 -14.36
CA LYS A 127 -10.11 15.18 -15.12
C LYS A 127 -10.34 13.72 -14.75
N LEU A 128 -11.12 13.44 -13.70
CA LEU A 128 -11.39 12.06 -13.29
C LEU A 128 -12.40 11.43 -14.25
N LEU A 129 -12.02 10.33 -14.91
CA LEU A 129 -12.97 9.53 -15.66
C LEU A 129 -13.84 8.73 -14.70
N ILE A 130 -15.16 8.85 -14.81
CA ILE A 130 -16.10 8.06 -14.02
C ILE A 130 -16.94 7.17 -14.94
N SER A 131 -17.20 5.95 -14.51
CA SER A 131 -18.15 5.04 -15.14
C SER A 131 -19.05 4.42 -14.07
N GLN A 132 -20.35 4.42 -14.33
CA GLN A 132 -21.38 3.82 -13.50
C GLN A 132 -22.07 2.70 -14.29
N PRO A 133 -21.47 1.50 -14.31
CA PRO A 133 -21.93 0.39 -15.13
C PRO A 133 -23.15 -0.31 -14.53
N ASP A 134 -24.02 -0.83 -15.40
CA ASP A 134 -25.23 -1.56 -15.06
C ASP A 134 -24.97 -3.04 -14.71
N SER A 135 -23.81 -3.60 -15.10
CA SER A 135 -23.47 -5.02 -14.88
C SER A 135 -21.98 -5.25 -14.65
N ALA A 136 -21.65 -6.39 -14.06
CA ALA A 136 -20.26 -6.81 -13.83
C ALA A 136 -19.46 -6.96 -15.13
N GLU A 137 -20.06 -7.56 -16.17
CA GLU A 137 -19.45 -7.71 -17.48
C GLU A 137 -19.08 -6.35 -18.05
N GLN A 138 -20.03 -5.41 -18.07
CA GLN A 138 -19.81 -4.06 -18.57
C GLN A 138 -18.72 -3.32 -17.78
N ALA A 139 -18.75 -3.40 -16.45
CA ALA A 139 -17.73 -2.79 -15.58
C ALA A 139 -16.31 -3.29 -15.93
N LEU A 140 -16.15 -4.60 -16.09
CA LEU A 140 -14.86 -5.23 -16.37
C LEU A 140 -14.41 -5.01 -17.82
N GLU A 141 -15.33 -4.90 -18.77
CA GLU A 141 -15.04 -4.56 -20.16
C GLU A 141 -14.61 -3.09 -20.31
N ILE A 142 -15.32 -2.15 -19.67
CA ILE A 142 -14.92 -0.73 -19.61
C ILE A 142 -13.52 -0.61 -18.99
N THR A 143 -13.28 -1.31 -17.88
CA THR A 143 -11.95 -1.39 -17.26
C THR A 143 -10.90 -1.91 -18.27
N GLU A 144 -11.20 -2.97 -19.01
CA GLU A 144 -10.28 -3.52 -20.01
C GLU A 144 -9.95 -2.50 -21.11
N TYR A 145 -10.95 -1.82 -21.67
CA TYR A 145 -10.75 -0.81 -22.71
C TYR A 145 -9.93 0.38 -22.21
N LEU A 146 -10.27 0.89 -21.04
CA LEU A 146 -9.59 2.01 -20.41
C LEU A 146 -8.11 1.70 -20.15
N ILE A 147 -7.80 0.53 -19.58
CA ILE A 147 -6.40 0.14 -19.31
C ILE A 147 -5.67 -0.12 -20.63
N ARG A 148 -6.30 -0.78 -21.60
CA ARG A 148 -5.70 -1.08 -22.92
C ARG A 148 -5.32 0.17 -23.71
N SER A 149 -5.98 1.31 -23.47
CA SER A 149 -5.59 2.59 -24.08
C SER A 149 -4.14 2.99 -23.77
N GLY A 150 -3.58 2.51 -22.66
CA GLY A 150 -2.24 2.86 -22.19
C GLY A 150 -2.12 4.28 -21.61
N ALA A 151 -3.24 5.02 -21.52
CA ALA A 151 -3.23 6.41 -21.07
C ALA A 151 -3.39 6.57 -19.56
N LEU A 152 -3.93 5.56 -18.86
CA LEU A 152 -4.26 5.65 -17.43
C LEU A 152 -3.14 5.14 -16.52
N ASP A 153 -2.83 5.95 -15.51
CA ASP A 153 -1.92 5.60 -14.42
C ASP A 153 -2.61 4.76 -13.36
N ILE A 154 -3.89 5.02 -13.09
CA ILE A 154 -4.67 4.34 -12.06
C ILE A 154 -6.12 4.12 -12.49
N VAL A 155 -6.64 2.94 -12.16
CA VAL A 155 -8.07 2.60 -12.28
C VAL A 155 -8.54 1.99 -10.97
N VAL A 156 -9.64 2.51 -10.42
CA VAL A 156 -10.29 1.99 -9.21
C VAL A 156 -11.63 1.37 -9.58
N ILE A 157 -11.95 0.23 -9.00
CA ILE A 157 -13.23 -0.47 -9.15
C ILE A 157 -13.86 -0.60 -7.76
N ASP A 158 -14.95 0.14 -7.53
CA ASP A 158 -15.68 0.21 -6.25
C ASP A 158 -17.12 -0.29 -6.43
N SER A 159 -17.47 -1.51 -6.03
CA SER A 159 -16.63 -2.55 -5.43
C SER A 159 -16.90 -3.92 -6.04
N VAL A 160 -16.01 -4.86 -5.77
CA VAL A 160 -16.16 -6.26 -6.23
C VAL A 160 -17.45 -6.90 -5.72
N ALA A 161 -17.91 -6.50 -4.53
CA ALA A 161 -19.15 -7.05 -3.97
C ALA A 161 -20.38 -6.66 -4.82
N ALA A 162 -20.33 -5.50 -5.47
CA ALA A 162 -21.40 -4.96 -6.32
C ALA A 162 -21.28 -5.38 -7.79
N LEU A 163 -20.23 -6.11 -8.18
CA LEU A 163 -20.11 -6.67 -9.54
C LEU A 163 -21.11 -7.83 -9.72
N VAL A 164 -22.38 -7.51 -9.96
CA VAL A 164 -23.45 -8.46 -10.23
C VAL A 164 -23.46 -8.83 -11.73
N PRO A 165 -23.34 -10.12 -12.09
CA PRO A 165 -23.43 -10.55 -13.49
C PRO A 165 -24.79 -10.21 -14.12
N LEU A 166 -24.80 -9.92 -15.42
CA LEU A 166 -26.04 -9.57 -16.13
C LEU A 166 -27.14 -10.64 -15.97
N ALA A 167 -26.79 -11.92 -16.09
CA ALA A 167 -27.75 -13.00 -15.91
C ALA A 167 -28.38 -13.05 -14.52
N GLU A 168 -27.69 -12.55 -13.48
CA GLU A 168 -28.20 -12.46 -12.11
C GLU A 168 -29.15 -11.27 -11.94
N LEU A 169 -28.92 -10.18 -12.68
CA LEU A 169 -29.80 -9.01 -12.72
C LEU A 169 -31.10 -9.27 -13.49
N GLU A 170 -31.03 -10.04 -14.57
CA GLU A 170 -32.19 -10.38 -15.42
C GLU A 170 -32.97 -11.60 -14.89
N GLY A 171 -32.39 -12.37 -13.97
CA GLY A 171 -32.98 -13.57 -13.40
C GLY A 171 -34.02 -13.27 -12.30
N ASP A 172 -34.83 -14.27 -11.99
CA ASP A 172 -35.77 -14.17 -10.87
C ASP A 172 -35.01 -14.32 -9.53
N MET A 173 -35.53 -13.72 -8.44
CA MET A 173 -34.88 -13.78 -7.11
C MET A 173 -34.64 -15.21 -6.60
N GLY A 174 -35.37 -16.21 -7.11
CA GLY A 174 -35.24 -17.61 -6.75
C GLY A 174 -34.22 -18.41 -7.57
N ASP A 175 -33.63 -17.80 -8.61
CA ASP A 175 -32.73 -18.51 -9.52
C ASP A 175 -31.39 -18.84 -8.85
N MET A 176 -31.02 -20.12 -8.90
CA MET A 176 -29.75 -20.58 -8.36
C MET A 176 -28.59 -20.29 -9.34
N GLN A 177 -27.91 -19.17 -9.13
CA GLN A 177 -26.76 -18.78 -9.96
C GLN A 177 -25.43 -18.97 -9.22
N ILE A 178 -25.10 -20.23 -8.94
CA ILE A 178 -23.95 -20.56 -8.09
C ILE A 178 -22.61 -20.21 -8.76
N GLY A 179 -21.91 -19.24 -8.19
CA GLY A 179 -20.51 -18.94 -8.52
C GLY A 179 -20.29 -18.23 -9.86
N LEU A 180 -21.34 -17.63 -10.44
CA LEU A 180 -21.26 -16.89 -11.70
C LEU A 180 -20.25 -15.74 -11.61
N GLN A 181 -20.37 -14.89 -10.58
CA GLN A 181 -19.44 -13.80 -10.30
C GLN A 181 -17.98 -14.28 -10.20
N ALA A 182 -17.71 -15.38 -9.48
CA ALA A 182 -16.35 -15.91 -9.31
C ALA A 182 -15.74 -16.40 -10.63
N ARG A 183 -16.55 -16.99 -11.52
CA ARG A 183 -16.12 -17.41 -12.87
C ARG A 183 -15.83 -16.21 -13.76
N LEU A 184 -16.70 -15.20 -13.73
CA LEU A 184 -16.52 -13.95 -14.47
C LEU A 184 -15.21 -13.25 -14.05
N MET A 185 -15.01 -13.05 -12.73
CA MET A 185 -13.79 -12.48 -12.18
C MET A 185 -12.53 -13.25 -12.60
N SER A 186 -12.59 -14.59 -12.58
CA SER A 186 -11.47 -15.43 -13.02
C SER A 186 -11.13 -15.24 -14.50
N LYS A 187 -12.14 -15.06 -15.36
CA LYS A 187 -11.96 -14.80 -16.79
C LYS A 187 -11.41 -13.39 -17.03
N ALA A 188 -11.99 -12.39 -16.38
CA ALA A 188 -11.58 -11.00 -16.52
C ALA A 188 -10.15 -10.75 -16.02
N LEU A 189 -9.80 -11.19 -14.81
CA LEU A 189 -8.46 -11.01 -14.25
C LEU A 189 -7.38 -11.69 -15.10
N ARG A 190 -7.68 -12.84 -15.72
CA ARG A 190 -6.76 -13.52 -16.64
C ARG A 190 -6.43 -12.66 -17.87
N LYS A 191 -7.41 -11.92 -18.40
CA LYS A 191 -7.21 -10.97 -19.50
C LYS A 191 -6.49 -9.70 -19.04
N LEU A 192 -6.98 -9.11 -17.94
CA LEU A 192 -6.51 -7.82 -17.44
C LEU A 192 -5.05 -7.85 -16.99
N THR A 193 -4.60 -8.92 -16.33
CA THR A 193 -3.25 -8.98 -15.72
C THR A 193 -2.14 -8.67 -16.72
N GLY A 194 -2.22 -9.22 -17.93
CA GLY A 194 -1.20 -8.99 -18.96
C GLY A 194 -1.23 -7.58 -19.53
N ILE A 195 -2.41 -6.96 -19.62
CA ILE A 195 -2.59 -5.60 -20.14
C ILE A 195 -2.11 -4.59 -19.10
N ILE A 196 -2.58 -4.73 -17.86
CA ILE A 196 -2.18 -3.92 -16.69
C ILE A 196 -0.66 -3.85 -16.59
N HIS A 197 0.02 -5.00 -16.71
CA HIS A 197 1.48 -5.02 -16.63
C HIS A 197 2.16 -4.25 -17.77
N LYS A 198 1.63 -4.32 -19.00
CA LYS A 198 2.20 -3.64 -20.17
C LYS A 198 1.98 -2.13 -20.15
N THR A 199 0.93 -1.65 -19.50
CA THR A 199 0.55 -0.24 -19.48
C THR A 199 1.00 0.49 -18.22
N ASP A 200 1.71 -0.18 -17.31
CA ASP A 200 2.14 0.37 -16.01
C ASP A 200 0.98 0.95 -15.16
N THR A 201 -0.26 0.56 -15.44
CA THR A 201 -1.45 1.03 -14.72
C THR A 201 -1.58 0.34 -13.35
N VAL A 202 -1.89 1.09 -12.30
CA VAL A 202 -2.31 0.54 -11.00
C VAL A 202 -3.80 0.24 -11.08
N CYS A 203 -4.21 -1.01 -10.87
CA CYS A 203 -5.61 -1.40 -10.88
C CYS A 203 -6.05 -1.80 -9.47
N ILE A 204 -6.86 -0.97 -8.83
CA ILE A 204 -7.37 -1.18 -7.47
C ILE A 204 -8.77 -1.79 -7.55
N PHE A 205 -8.95 -2.91 -6.86
CA PHE A 205 -10.26 -3.45 -6.54
C PHE A 205 -10.57 -3.17 -5.08
N ILE A 206 -11.65 -2.45 -4.83
CA ILE A 206 -12.21 -2.34 -3.49
C ILE A 206 -13.10 -3.55 -3.23
N ASN A 207 -13.02 -4.12 -2.03
CA ASN A 207 -13.82 -5.27 -1.65
C ASN A 207 -14.33 -5.17 -0.21
N GLN A 208 -15.42 -5.86 0.05
CA GLN A 208 -16.02 -5.93 1.38
C GLN A 208 -15.64 -7.26 2.06
N LEU A 209 -15.76 -7.29 3.37
CA LEU A 209 -15.72 -8.54 4.12
C LEU A 209 -17.11 -9.18 4.15
N ARG A 210 -17.15 -10.51 4.07
CA ARG A 210 -18.31 -11.37 4.31
C ARG A 210 -17.88 -12.47 5.26
N GLU A 211 -18.83 -13.09 5.95
CA GLU A 211 -18.57 -14.26 6.78
C GLU A 211 -19.00 -15.53 6.06
N LYS A 212 -18.14 -16.55 6.07
CA LYS A 212 -18.49 -17.87 5.60
C LYS A 212 -19.19 -18.65 6.72
N VAL A 213 -20.46 -18.97 6.49
CA VAL A 213 -21.25 -19.79 7.41
C VAL A 213 -20.61 -21.18 7.58
N GLY A 214 -20.60 -21.69 8.82
CA GLY A 214 -20.15 -23.04 9.14
C GLY A 214 -18.64 -23.20 9.40
N VAL A 215 -17.89 -22.10 9.53
CA VAL A 215 -16.48 -22.15 9.95
C VAL A 215 -16.40 -22.20 11.48
N VAL A 216 -16.02 -23.36 12.02
CA VAL A 216 -15.88 -23.60 13.48
C VAL A 216 -14.45 -23.33 13.97
N PHE A 217 -13.46 -23.33 13.07
CA PHE A 217 -12.05 -23.11 13.40
C PHE A 217 -11.39 -22.14 12.41
N GLY A 218 -10.63 -21.17 12.92
CA GLY A 218 -10.01 -20.11 12.14
C GLY A 218 -10.91 -18.88 11.94
N SER A 219 -10.49 -17.96 11.07
CA SER A 219 -11.29 -16.77 10.75
C SER A 219 -12.38 -17.11 9.73
N PRO A 220 -13.66 -16.74 9.99
CA PRO A 220 -14.75 -16.93 9.04
C PRO A 220 -14.74 -15.89 7.90
N GLU A 221 -13.89 -14.86 7.99
CA GLU A 221 -13.90 -13.74 7.06
C GLU A 221 -13.39 -14.13 5.66
N VAL A 222 -14.17 -13.78 4.64
CA VAL A 222 -13.89 -13.99 3.23
C VAL A 222 -14.19 -12.72 2.44
N THR A 223 -13.66 -12.64 1.21
CA THR A 223 -13.95 -11.53 0.28
C THR A 223 -14.77 -12.07 -0.90
N PRO A 224 -15.82 -11.33 -1.36
CA PRO A 224 -16.59 -11.62 -2.57
C PRO A 224 -15.74 -11.72 -3.85
N GLY A 225 -16.34 -12.23 -4.95
CA GLY A 225 -15.67 -12.38 -6.24
C GLY A 225 -14.81 -13.64 -6.38
N GLY A 226 -14.90 -14.58 -5.44
CA GLY A 226 -14.16 -15.84 -5.45
C GLY A 226 -12.68 -15.70 -5.08
N ARG A 227 -11.86 -16.69 -5.45
CA ARG A 227 -10.44 -16.73 -5.06
C ARG A 227 -9.49 -16.05 -6.05
N ALA A 228 -9.95 -15.77 -7.27
CA ALA A 228 -9.08 -15.29 -8.35
C ALA A 228 -8.37 -14.00 -7.97
N LEU A 229 -9.11 -12.99 -7.48
CA LEU A 229 -8.55 -11.71 -7.08
C LEU A 229 -7.43 -11.90 -6.04
N LYS A 230 -7.64 -12.74 -5.03
CA LYS A 230 -6.61 -13.05 -4.03
C LYS A 230 -5.30 -13.55 -4.63
N PHE A 231 -5.33 -14.28 -5.74
CA PHE A 231 -4.12 -14.80 -6.41
C PHE A 231 -3.47 -13.78 -7.35
N TYR A 232 -4.29 -13.07 -8.13
CA TYR A 232 -3.84 -12.08 -9.10
C TYR A 232 -3.31 -10.79 -8.44
N SER A 233 -3.90 -10.36 -7.33
CA SER A 233 -3.43 -9.18 -6.61
C SER A 233 -1.97 -9.34 -6.18
N SER A 234 -1.14 -8.34 -6.47
CA SER A 234 0.25 -8.27 -6.01
C SER A 234 0.33 -7.74 -4.59
N VAL A 235 -0.57 -6.83 -4.23
CA VAL A 235 -0.72 -6.29 -2.88
C VAL A 235 -2.16 -6.48 -2.43
N ARG A 236 -2.35 -6.88 -1.18
CA ARG A 236 -3.67 -6.90 -0.53
C ARG A 236 -3.58 -6.17 0.80
N ILE A 237 -4.48 -5.23 1.02
CA ILE A 237 -4.51 -4.36 2.20
C ILE A 237 -5.83 -4.61 2.94
N ASP A 238 -5.74 -5.06 4.19
CA ASP A 238 -6.87 -5.21 5.12
C ASP A 238 -6.98 -3.94 5.97
N LEU A 239 -8.06 -3.18 5.80
CA LEU A 239 -8.37 -1.98 6.56
C LEU A 239 -9.37 -2.28 7.68
N ARG A 240 -9.01 -1.89 8.91
CA ARG A 240 -9.90 -1.99 10.07
C ARG A 240 -9.89 -0.71 10.87
N ARG A 241 -11.08 -0.21 11.20
CA ARG A 241 -11.22 0.89 12.17
C ARG A 241 -10.74 0.41 13.54
N VAL A 242 -9.87 1.19 14.17
CA VAL A 242 -9.33 0.94 15.51
C VAL A 242 -10.11 1.75 16.54
N GLU A 243 -10.14 3.06 16.36
CA GLU A 243 -10.78 3.98 17.29
C GLU A 243 -11.28 5.24 16.57
N ALA A 244 -12.11 6.02 17.26
CA ALA A 244 -12.59 7.31 16.80
C ALA A 244 -11.65 8.42 17.28
N ILE A 245 -11.30 9.37 16.41
CA ILE A 245 -10.51 10.55 16.75
C ILE A 245 -11.48 11.62 17.23
N LYS A 246 -11.23 12.16 18.43
CA LYS A 246 -12.12 13.14 19.08
C LYS A 246 -11.38 14.42 19.43
N VAL A 247 -12.06 15.55 19.28
CA VAL A 247 -11.66 16.86 19.83
C VAL A 247 -12.79 17.34 20.73
N GLY A 248 -12.53 17.36 22.04
CA GLY A 248 -13.59 17.54 23.03
C GLY A 248 -14.61 16.41 22.97
N GLN A 249 -15.87 16.73 22.65
CA GLN A 249 -16.95 15.75 22.48
C GLN A 249 -17.23 15.37 21.02
N GLU A 250 -16.67 16.09 20.04
CA GLU A 250 -16.92 15.86 18.62
C GLU A 250 -16.01 14.76 18.07
N ILE A 251 -16.57 13.85 17.27
CA ILE A 251 -15.80 12.86 16.51
C ILE A 251 -15.42 13.48 15.17
N ILE A 252 -14.12 13.72 14.97
CA ILE A 252 -13.60 14.40 13.78
C ILE A 252 -13.01 13.43 12.74
N GLY A 253 -12.85 12.15 13.10
CA GLY A 253 -12.27 11.15 12.21
C GLY A 253 -12.13 9.78 12.85
N ASN A 254 -11.39 8.90 12.18
CA ASN A 254 -11.13 7.54 12.61
C ASN A 254 -9.64 7.20 12.47
N ARG A 255 -9.10 6.50 13.47
CA ARG A 255 -7.85 5.77 13.32
C ARG A 255 -8.15 4.43 12.65
N VAL A 256 -7.44 4.15 11.57
CA VAL A 256 -7.59 2.94 10.77
C VAL A 256 -6.26 2.21 10.72
N ARG A 257 -6.27 0.91 11.00
CA ARG A 257 -5.13 0.04 10.81
C ARG A 257 -5.18 -0.57 9.42
N ALA A 258 -4.14 -0.32 8.64
CA ALA A 258 -3.89 -0.94 7.36
C ALA A 258 -2.87 -2.06 7.49
N ARG A 259 -3.28 -3.30 7.24
CA ARG A 259 -2.40 -4.47 7.26
C ARG A 259 -2.15 -4.98 5.84
N VAL A 260 -0.88 -5.03 5.45
CA VAL A 260 -0.47 -5.59 4.15
C VAL A 260 -0.47 -7.12 4.23
N VAL A 261 -1.61 -7.76 4.00
CA VAL A 261 -1.76 -9.22 4.14
C VAL A 261 -1.16 -10.01 2.97
N LYS A 262 -0.85 -9.34 1.86
CA LYS A 262 -0.10 -9.90 0.74
C LYS A 262 0.75 -8.81 0.12
N ASN A 263 2.00 -9.12 -0.18
CA ASN A 263 2.92 -8.25 -0.89
C ASN A 263 3.86 -9.11 -1.75
N LYS A 264 3.85 -8.89 -3.08
CA LYS A 264 4.74 -9.57 -4.05
C LYS A 264 5.97 -8.74 -4.41
N VAL A 265 6.09 -7.51 -3.90
CA VAL A 265 7.14 -6.55 -4.28
C VAL A 265 8.06 -6.17 -3.11
N ALA A 266 7.62 -6.41 -1.88
CA ALA A 266 8.41 -6.28 -0.65
C ALA A 266 7.90 -7.28 0.41
N PRO A 267 8.57 -7.39 1.58
CA PRO A 267 8.11 -8.25 2.66
C PRO A 267 6.65 -7.97 3.08
N PRO A 268 5.78 -8.99 3.17
CA PRO A 268 4.39 -8.82 3.59
C PRO A 268 4.25 -8.68 5.12
N PHE A 269 3.00 -8.53 5.57
CA PHE A 269 2.54 -8.53 6.97
C PHE A 269 2.92 -7.33 7.84
N ARG A 270 3.56 -6.32 7.24
CA ARG A 270 3.69 -5.00 7.85
C ARG A 270 2.31 -4.37 8.07
N LYS A 271 2.25 -3.50 9.07
CA LYS A 271 1.06 -2.75 9.46
C LYS A 271 1.41 -1.27 9.47
N ALA A 272 0.43 -0.44 9.14
CA ALA A 272 0.49 0.99 9.29
C ALA A 272 -0.80 1.46 9.97
N GLU A 273 -0.70 2.49 10.79
CA GLU A 273 -1.87 3.17 11.33
C GLU A 273 -2.03 4.51 10.60
N ILE A 274 -3.25 4.75 10.14
CA ILE A 274 -3.62 5.87 9.29
C ILE A 274 -4.74 6.62 10.01
N GLU A 275 -4.67 7.94 10.03
CA GLU A 275 -5.80 8.76 10.47
C GLU A 275 -6.60 9.22 9.26
N ILE A 276 -7.90 9.00 9.31
CA ILE A 276 -8.85 9.49 8.32
C ILE A 276 -9.74 10.52 8.99
N LEU A 277 -9.53 11.79 8.66
CA LEU A 277 -10.32 12.92 9.11
C LEU A 277 -11.48 13.15 8.14
N PHE A 278 -12.69 13.39 8.64
CA PHE A 278 -13.87 13.48 7.77
C PHE A 278 -13.84 14.68 6.82
N LYS A 279 -13.12 15.75 7.20
CA LYS A 279 -13.05 17.00 6.42
C LYS A 279 -11.78 17.16 5.57
N SER A 280 -10.80 16.27 5.71
CA SER A 280 -9.50 16.43 5.02
C SER A 280 -8.88 15.11 4.57
N GLY A 281 -9.49 13.97 4.89
CA GLY A 281 -9.05 12.67 4.39
C GLY A 281 -7.90 12.09 5.20
N ILE A 282 -6.96 11.45 4.49
CA ILE A 282 -5.79 10.85 5.12
C ILE A 282 -4.85 11.95 5.61
N SER A 283 -4.62 12.00 6.93
CA SER A 283 -3.73 12.96 7.58
C SER A 283 -2.26 12.55 7.39
N LYS A 284 -1.55 13.26 6.52
CA LYS A 284 -0.09 13.10 6.31
C LYS A 284 0.66 13.48 7.57
N GLU A 285 0.28 14.60 8.17
CA GLU A 285 0.85 15.18 9.38
C GLU A 285 0.70 14.21 10.57
N GLY A 286 -0.45 13.54 10.68
CA GLY A 286 -0.67 12.51 11.68
C GLY A 286 0.35 11.36 11.58
N SER A 287 0.62 10.91 10.35
CA SER A 287 1.63 9.88 10.10
C SER A 287 3.04 10.37 10.44
N LEU A 288 3.37 11.63 10.13
CA LEU A 288 4.67 12.23 10.46
C LEU A 288 4.90 12.36 11.96
N ILE A 289 3.87 12.72 12.72
CA ILE A 289 3.95 12.79 14.18
C ILE A 289 4.24 11.42 14.77
N ASP A 290 3.51 10.38 14.33
CA ASP A 290 3.67 9.02 14.86
C ASP A 290 5.06 8.46 14.51
N LEU A 291 5.43 8.47 13.24
CA LEU A 291 6.72 7.95 12.76
C LEU A 291 7.89 8.77 13.29
N GLY A 292 7.76 10.10 13.34
CA GLY A 292 8.78 10.99 13.87
C GLY A 292 9.00 10.79 15.37
N THR A 293 7.94 10.52 16.13
CA THR A 293 8.06 10.20 17.56
C THR A 293 8.68 8.83 17.77
N GLU A 294 8.28 7.82 16.97
CA GLU A 294 8.82 6.46 17.04
C GLU A 294 10.32 6.39 16.69
N SER A 295 10.75 7.17 15.70
CA SER A 295 12.15 7.27 15.26
C SER A 295 13.01 8.28 16.05
N GLY A 296 12.43 8.96 17.05
CA GLY A 296 13.13 9.96 17.86
C GLY A 296 13.43 11.29 17.15
N ILE A 297 13.00 11.47 15.90
CA ILE A 297 13.13 12.72 15.14
C ILE A 297 12.29 13.84 15.77
N ILE A 298 11.09 13.50 16.26
CA ILE A 298 10.22 14.40 17.03
C ILE A 298 10.35 14.01 18.50
N LYS A 299 10.80 14.95 19.33
CA LYS A 299 10.91 14.76 20.78
C LYS A 299 9.57 15.06 21.45
N LYS A 300 9.13 14.14 22.32
CA LYS A 300 7.92 14.30 23.12
C LYS A 300 8.28 14.44 24.60
N SER A 301 7.97 15.59 25.19
CA SER A 301 8.16 15.87 26.62
C SER A 301 6.81 16.14 27.28
N GLY A 302 6.27 15.13 27.95
CA GLY A 302 4.90 15.17 28.49
C GLY A 302 3.87 15.31 27.37
N SER A 303 3.18 16.46 27.32
CA SER A 303 2.23 16.79 26.25
C SER A 303 2.83 17.61 25.11
N PHE A 304 4.08 18.06 25.20
CA PHE A 304 4.70 18.91 24.19
C PHE A 304 5.47 18.08 23.15
N TYR A 305 5.39 18.52 21.88
CA TYR A 305 6.16 17.97 20.76
C TYR A 305 7.14 19.03 20.24
N SER A 306 8.38 18.63 19.95
CA SER A 306 9.42 19.49 19.39
C SER A 306 10.24 18.77 18.32
N TYR A 307 10.79 19.54 17.39
CA TYR A 307 11.72 19.09 16.34
C TYR A 307 12.97 19.98 16.41
N GLY A 308 14.12 19.39 16.74
CA GLY A 308 15.30 20.15 17.15
C GLY A 308 14.95 21.12 18.28
N ASP A 309 15.26 22.40 18.08
CA ASP A 309 14.93 23.49 19.02
C ASP A 309 13.53 24.10 18.78
N THR A 310 12.83 23.66 17.72
CA THR A 310 11.52 24.21 17.35
C THR A 310 10.42 23.48 18.10
N ARG A 311 9.59 24.22 18.82
CA ARG A 311 8.39 23.67 19.48
C ARG A 311 7.24 23.58 18.48
N LEU A 312 6.78 22.37 18.21
CA LEU A 312 5.72 22.10 17.23
C LEU A 312 4.32 22.34 17.81
N GLY A 313 4.10 22.00 19.08
CA GLY A 313 2.79 22.19 19.69
C GLY A 313 2.61 21.52 21.05
N GLN A 314 1.47 21.81 21.70
CA GLN A 314 1.01 21.12 22.90
C GLN A 314 -0.15 20.19 22.53
N GLY A 315 0.08 18.89 22.68
CA GLY A 315 -0.86 17.87 22.24
C GLY A 315 -0.76 17.59 20.74
N ARG A 316 -1.38 16.49 20.34
CA ARG A 316 -1.31 15.97 18.97
C ARG A 316 -1.95 16.91 17.95
N GLU A 317 -3.13 17.43 18.26
CA GLU A 317 -3.90 18.24 17.31
C GLU A 317 -3.23 19.59 17.01
N ALA A 318 -2.70 20.28 18.03
CA ALA A 318 -1.94 21.51 17.82
C ALA A 318 -0.67 21.27 16.99
N THR A 319 0.00 20.14 17.23
CA THR A 319 1.19 19.73 16.46
C THR A 319 0.83 19.47 14.99
N ARG A 320 -0.32 18.81 14.75
CA ARG A 320 -0.83 18.55 13.39
C ARG A 320 -1.08 19.85 12.64
N GLN A 321 -1.82 20.78 13.24
CA GLN A 321 -2.12 22.09 12.66
C GLN A 321 -0.85 22.91 12.38
N PHE A 322 0.16 22.81 13.26
CA PHE A 322 1.45 23.44 13.02
C PHE A 322 2.14 22.88 11.77
N LEU A 323 2.21 21.55 11.61
CA LEU A 323 2.81 20.92 10.44
C LEU A 323 2.03 21.20 9.14
N GLU A 324 0.70 21.29 9.25
CA GLU A 324 -0.17 21.67 8.13
C GLU A 324 0.11 23.10 7.65
N ALA A 325 0.36 24.03 8.58
CA ALA A 325 0.70 25.42 8.27
C ALA A 325 2.18 25.64 7.87
N ASN A 326 3.09 24.75 8.26
CA ASN A 326 4.54 24.91 8.07
C ASN A 326 5.10 23.79 7.19
N ILE A 327 4.84 23.89 5.88
CA ILE A 327 5.21 22.91 4.87
C ILE A 327 6.72 22.61 4.86
N ASP A 328 7.58 23.63 5.02
CA ASP A 328 9.04 23.43 5.00
C ASP A 328 9.52 22.49 6.10
N ILE A 329 9.00 22.64 7.32
CA ILE A 329 9.33 21.78 8.46
C ILE A 329 8.74 20.38 8.27
N ARG A 330 7.50 20.31 7.78
CA ARG A 330 6.83 19.04 7.48
C ARG A 330 7.65 18.21 6.49
N ASP A 331 8.09 18.82 5.39
CA ASP A 331 8.83 18.15 4.32
C ASP A 331 10.24 17.76 4.79
N GLN A 332 10.89 18.57 5.65
CA GLN A 332 12.15 18.19 6.29
C GLN A 332 12.01 16.95 7.20
N ILE A 333 10.96 16.90 8.02
CA ILE A 333 10.67 15.74 8.88
C ILE A 333 10.39 14.52 8.01
N GLU A 334 9.58 14.65 6.96
CA GLU A 334 9.31 13.56 6.02
C GLU A 334 10.58 13.02 5.35
N ALA A 335 11.45 13.92 4.87
CA ALA A 335 12.71 13.53 4.24
C ALA A 335 13.61 12.74 5.20
N ARG A 336 13.74 13.18 6.45
CA ARG A 336 14.50 12.45 7.48
C ARG A 336 13.90 11.09 7.76
N ILE A 337 12.58 10.99 7.95
CA ILE A 337 11.89 9.71 8.16
C ILE A 337 12.15 8.74 6.98
N ARG A 338 12.09 9.22 5.74
CA ARG A 338 12.34 8.41 4.54
C ARG A 338 13.79 7.96 4.42
N SER A 339 14.75 8.77 4.88
CA SER A 339 16.18 8.44 4.86
C SER A 339 16.59 7.44 5.93
N GLY A 340 15.80 7.32 7.01
CA GLY A 340 16.13 6.48 8.17
C GLY A 340 17.22 7.09 9.07
N GLU A 341 17.49 8.39 8.95
CA GLU A 341 18.39 9.11 9.84
C GLU A 341 17.74 9.31 11.22
N GLU A 342 18.28 8.62 12.24
CA GLU A 342 18.02 8.95 13.64
C GLU A 342 18.86 10.16 14.05
N GLU A 343 18.30 11.10 14.81
CA GLU A 343 19.09 12.15 15.44
C GLU A 343 19.99 11.49 16.50
N ALA A 344 21.30 11.44 16.23
CA ALA A 344 22.27 10.95 17.20
C ALA A 344 22.06 11.70 18.52
N ALA A 345 21.67 10.97 19.57
CA ALA A 345 21.53 11.53 20.90
C ALA A 345 22.84 12.25 21.26
N ALA A 346 22.81 13.59 21.35
CA ALA A 346 23.92 14.35 21.87
C ALA A 346 24.28 13.78 23.25
N PRO A 347 25.56 13.45 23.52
CA PRO A 347 25.95 12.92 24.82
C PRO A 347 25.59 13.97 25.87
N VAL A 348 24.70 13.61 26.79
CA VAL A 348 24.40 14.40 27.98
C VAL A 348 25.74 14.61 28.69
N GLY A 349 26.14 15.87 28.80
CA GLY A 349 27.48 16.28 29.19
C GLY A 349 27.95 15.61 30.48
N ALA A 350 29.14 15.04 30.41
CA ALA A 350 29.94 14.76 31.59
C ALA A 350 30.22 16.09 32.32
N PRO A 351 30.07 16.15 33.66
CA PRO A 351 30.47 17.33 34.40
C PRO A 351 32.00 17.51 34.32
N PRO A 352 32.52 18.75 34.20
CA PRO A 352 33.94 18.99 34.07
C PRO A 352 34.67 18.69 35.38
N HIS A 353 35.84 18.06 35.24
CA HIS A 353 36.78 17.78 36.31
C HIS A 353 37.13 19.05 37.11
N GLY A 354 36.97 18.97 38.43
CA GLY A 354 37.61 19.86 39.41
C GLY A 354 38.66 19.07 40.19
N GLU A 355 39.87 19.64 40.24
CA GLU A 355 41.09 19.10 40.84
C GLU A 355 40.94 18.67 42.31
N ALA A 356 41.67 17.61 42.70
CA ALA A 356 42.08 17.39 44.08
C ALA A 356 43.59 17.05 44.09
N PRO A 357 44.42 17.77 44.89
CA PRO A 357 45.83 17.48 45.02
C PRO A 357 46.09 16.35 46.04
N ALA A 358 47.32 15.86 45.98
CA ALA A 358 47.85 14.67 46.62
C ALA A 358 47.88 14.66 48.16
N GLY A 359 47.74 13.44 48.71
CA GLY A 359 48.64 12.87 49.73
C GLY A 359 48.57 13.38 51.17
N GLY A 360 48.03 12.55 52.06
CA GLY A 360 48.28 12.63 53.50
C GLY A 360 47.38 11.68 54.31
N ALA A 361 47.96 10.62 54.88
CA ALA A 361 47.37 9.79 55.94
C ALA A 361 48.08 10.12 57.28
N PRO A 362 47.71 9.52 58.43
CA PRO A 362 46.41 9.05 58.95
C PRO A 362 46.11 9.67 60.35
N GLU A 363 44.99 9.30 61.00
CA GLU A 363 44.87 8.90 62.42
C GLU A 363 43.51 9.25 63.08
N GLY A 364 43.03 8.30 63.90
CA GLY A 364 42.01 8.48 64.94
C GLY A 364 40.56 8.48 64.44
N GLY A 365 39.61 7.74 65.01
CA GLY A 365 39.57 6.93 66.21
C GLY A 365 38.12 6.47 66.39
N ALA A 366 37.97 5.26 66.92
CA ALA A 366 36.79 4.61 67.48
C ALA A 366 35.44 5.37 67.54
N SER A 367 34.35 4.66 67.21
CA SER A 367 33.42 4.14 68.23
C SER A 367 31.95 4.09 67.78
N GLN A 368 31.42 2.87 67.78
CA GLN A 368 30.08 2.47 68.23
C GLN A 368 28.83 2.78 67.37
N ALA A 369 28.31 1.68 66.82
CA ALA A 369 26.89 1.30 66.70
C ALA A 369 26.11 1.49 68.04
N PRO A 370 24.76 1.41 68.11
CA PRO A 370 23.88 0.65 67.22
C PRO A 370 22.53 1.28 66.83
N ALA A 371 21.83 0.54 65.96
CA ALA A 371 20.45 0.64 65.49
C ALA A 371 19.40 0.45 66.64
N PRO A 372 18.10 0.18 66.37
CA PRO A 372 17.18 0.68 65.34
C PRO A 372 15.88 1.24 65.98
N ASN A 373 15.00 1.82 65.15
CA ASN A 373 13.56 1.53 65.18
C ASN A 373 12.94 1.85 63.81
#